data_AF-A0A514C362-F1
#
_entry.id   AF-A0A514C362-F1
#
_cell.length_a   1.000
_cell.length_b   1.000
_cell.length_c   1.000
_cell.angle_alpha   90.00
_cell.angle_beta   90.00
_cell.angle_gamma   90.00
#
_symmetry.space_group_name_H-M   'P 1'
#
loop_
_entity.id
_entity.type
_entity.pdbx_description
1 polymer ?
#
loop_
_entity_poly.entity_id
_entity_poly.type
_entity_poly.pdbx_seq_one_letter_code
_entity_poly.pdbx_strand_id
1 'polypeptide(L)'
;MRRRLSLITLSLIAATGLTAFGSAPVQIRRETPPGEGVICAWAIYSFASDVVERCPSDVSPGMKAELKRSVERLDAYVRANSEITQDQFDQFKREQANVGRPEAEICRANADEGLIEAMTRMPVEELRSYIDGITARPGRPTWGTCL
;
A
#
# COMPACT_ATOMS: atom_id res chain seq x y z
N MET A 1 -76.94 12.22 0.29
CA MET A 1 -76.84 12.13 -1.19
C MET A 1 -75.45 11.58 -1.51
N ARG A 2 -75.31 10.26 -1.74
CA ARG A 2 -75.28 9.55 -3.05
C ARG A 2 -74.04 9.83 -3.91
N ARG A 3 -73.20 8.77 -4.04
CA ARG A 3 -72.56 8.24 -5.27
C ARG A 3 -71.36 9.05 -5.83
N ARG A 4 -70.26 8.48 -6.33
CA ARG A 4 -69.95 7.14 -6.88
C ARG A 4 -68.48 6.78 -6.58
N LEU A 5 -68.23 5.50 -6.25
CA LEU A 5 -66.96 4.84 -6.55
C LEU A 5 -66.80 4.76 -8.07
N SER A 6 -65.64 5.17 -8.59
CA SER A 6 -65.19 4.77 -9.93
C SER A 6 -64.01 3.82 -9.76
N LEU A 7 -64.30 2.54 -9.99
CA LEU A 7 -63.33 1.50 -10.27
C LEU A 7 -62.69 1.82 -11.63
N ILE A 8 -61.39 2.10 -11.63
CA ILE A 8 -60.57 2.07 -12.85
C ILE A 8 -59.68 0.83 -12.75
N THR A 9 -60.17 -0.23 -13.38
CA THR A 9 -59.40 -1.40 -13.80
C THR A 9 -58.60 -0.99 -15.03
N LEU A 10 -57.27 -1.11 -15.05
CA LEU A 10 -56.54 -1.24 -16.31
C LEU A 10 -55.14 -1.87 -16.12
N SER A 11 -55.07 -3.13 -16.56
CA SER A 11 -53.97 -3.81 -17.25
C SER A 11 -52.57 -3.85 -16.63
N LEU A 12 -52.28 -5.02 -16.02
CA LEU A 12 -50.94 -5.60 -15.96
C LEU A 12 -50.36 -5.75 -17.37
N ILE A 13 -49.25 -5.06 -17.66
CA ILE A 13 -48.31 -5.45 -18.70
C ILE A 13 -47.12 -6.08 -17.97
N ALA A 14 -47.12 -7.40 -17.87
CA ALA A 14 -45.94 -8.15 -17.43
C ALA A 14 -44.92 -8.14 -18.57
N ALA A 15 -44.08 -7.11 -18.61
CA ALA A 15 -42.88 -7.12 -19.42
C ALA A 15 -41.90 -8.11 -18.77
N THR A 16 -41.88 -9.35 -19.26
CA THR A 16 -40.79 -10.30 -19.06
C THR A 16 -39.52 -9.73 -19.68
N GLY A 17 -38.83 -8.88 -18.93
CA GLY A 17 -37.46 -8.48 -19.26
C GLY A 17 -36.58 -9.71 -19.14
N LEU A 18 -36.10 -10.22 -20.27
CA LEU A 18 -34.93 -11.10 -20.29
C LEU A 18 -33.80 -10.36 -19.59
N THR A 19 -33.49 -10.76 -18.36
CA THR A 19 -32.24 -10.42 -17.71
C THR A 19 -31.14 -11.15 -18.48
N ALA A 20 -30.59 -10.47 -19.48
CA ALA A 20 -29.32 -10.84 -20.05
C ALA A 20 -28.30 -10.80 -18.91
N PHE A 21 -27.97 -11.97 -18.38
CA PHE A 21 -26.83 -12.18 -17.50
C PHE A 21 -25.57 -11.83 -18.29
N GLY A 22 -25.25 -10.54 -18.35
CA GLY A 22 -23.99 -10.04 -18.85
C GLY A 22 -22.90 -10.54 -17.91
N SER A 23 -22.25 -11.64 -18.29
CA SER A 23 -21.02 -12.10 -17.66
C SER A 23 -20.05 -10.91 -17.68
N ALA A 24 -19.80 -10.30 -16.52
CA ALA A 24 -18.78 -9.28 -16.41
C ALA A 24 -17.47 -9.86 -16.97
N PRO A 25 -16.72 -9.13 -17.80
CA PRO A 25 -15.47 -9.63 -18.35
C PRO A 25 -14.56 -10.04 -17.19
N VAL A 26 -14.09 -11.29 -17.21
CA VAL A 26 -13.08 -11.78 -16.27
C VAL A 26 -11.85 -10.90 -16.49
N GLN A 27 -11.63 -9.96 -15.59
CA GLN A 27 -10.41 -9.17 -15.56
C GLN A 27 -9.29 -10.13 -15.16
N ILE A 28 -8.54 -10.63 -16.13
CA ILE A 28 -7.31 -11.37 -15.86
C ILE A 28 -6.36 -10.37 -15.22
N ARG A 29 -6.28 -10.41 -13.89
CA ARG A 29 -5.35 -9.59 -13.11
C ARG A 29 -3.96 -10.04 -13.52
N ARG A 30 -3.26 -9.22 -14.33
CA ARG A 30 -1.88 -9.51 -14.70
C ARG A 30 -1.07 -9.62 -13.42
N GLU A 31 -0.37 -10.73 -13.27
CA GLU A 31 0.53 -10.92 -12.14
C GLU A 31 1.68 -9.91 -12.25
N THR A 32 1.94 -9.21 -11.15
CA THR A 32 3.06 -8.27 -11.06
C THR A 32 4.39 -9.00 -11.28
N PRO A 33 5.33 -8.48 -12.10
CA PRO A 33 6.63 -9.10 -12.25
C PRO A 33 7.39 -9.23 -10.91
N PRO A 34 8.19 -10.30 -10.69
CA PRO A 34 9.05 -10.39 -9.52
C PRO A 34 10.00 -9.19 -9.40
N GLY A 35 10.16 -8.66 -8.19
CA GLY A 35 11.00 -7.48 -7.91
C GLY A 35 10.36 -6.14 -8.25
N GLU A 36 9.19 -6.13 -8.89
CA GLU A 36 8.46 -4.89 -9.21
C GLU A 36 7.98 -4.19 -7.93
N GLY A 37 8.28 -2.89 -7.81
CA GLY A 37 7.87 -2.08 -6.65
C GLY A 37 8.81 -2.18 -5.45
N VAL A 38 9.80 -3.07 -5.47
CA VAL A 38 10.68 -3.30 -4.31
C VAL A 38 11.51 -2.07 -3.97
N ILE A 39 12.09 -1.37 -4.96
CA ILE A 39 12.90 -0.16 -4.69
C ILE A 39 12.04 0.94 -4.06
N CYS A 40 10.78 1.04 -4.50
CA CYS A 40 9.83 1.97 -3.95
C CYS A 40 9.52 1.71 -2.48
N ALA A 41 9.08 0.49 -2.19
CA ALA A 41 8.79 0.04 -0.83
C ALA A 41 10.02 0.21 0.06
N TRP A 42 11.20 -0.09 -0.48
CA TRP A 42 12.47 0.06 0.22
C TRP A 42 12.76 1.50 0.62
N ALA A 43 12.54 2.48 -0.27
CA ALA A 43 12.68 3.89 0.08
C ALA A 43 11.66 4.32 1.16
N ILE A 44 10.37 4.08 0.91
CA ILE A 44 9.27 4.56 1.76
C ILE A 44 9.36 3.97 3.17
N TYR A 45 9.51 2.65 3.30
CA TYR A 45 9.50 2.01 4.61
C TYR A 45 10.81 2.22 5.38
N SER A 46 11.93 2.43 4.67
CA SER A 46 13.18 2.86 5.34
C SER A 46 13.02 4.25 5.93
N PHE A 47 12.42 5.18 5.19
CA PHE A 47 12.10 6.51 5.70
C PHE A 47 11.13 6.44 6.89
N ALA A 48 10.01 5.75 6.72
CA ALA A 48 9.01 5.59 7.77
C ALA A 48 9.59 4.97 9.04
N SER A 49 10.44 3.94 8.91
CA SER A 49 11.11 3.33 10.06
C SER A 49 12.04 4.31 10.79
N ASP A 50 12.80 5.15 10.07
CA ASP A 50 13.66 6.16 10.71
C ASP A 50 12.82 7.23 11.43
N VAL A 51 11.72 7.65 10.81
CA VAL A 51 10.81 8.67 11.34
C VAL A 51 10.10 8.19 12.60
N VAL A 52 9.50 6.99 12.61
CA VAL A 52 8.75 6.50 13.79
C VAL A 52 9.65 6.19 14.99
N GLU A 53 10.94 5.97 14.75
CA GLU A 53 11.93 5.73 15.80
C GLU A 53 12.38 7.05 16.43
N ARG A 54 12.55 8.10 15.62
CA ARG A 54 13.17 9.36 16.05
C ARG A 54 12.18 10.47 16.36
N CYS A 55 10.99 10.44 15.79
CA CYS A 55 9.98 11.48 15.95
C CYS A 55 8.89 11.07 16.95
N PRO A 56 8.36 12.03 17.76
CA PRO A 56 7.18 11.79 18.58
C PRO A 56 6.02 11.26 17.74
N SER A 57 5.47 10.11 18.13
CA SER A 57 4.41 9.42 17.39
C SER A 57 3.59 8.52 18.31
N ASP A 58 2.32 8.31 17.96
CA ASP A 58 1.40 7.37 18.60
C ASP A 58 1.38 5.99 17.90
N VAL A 59 2.28 5.78 16.93
CA VAL A 59 2.44 4.50 16.23
C VAL A 59 2.70 3.39 17.24
N SER A 60 1.88 2.34 17.17
CA SER A 60 1.92 1.24 18.13
C SER A 60 3.29 0.54 18.15
N PRO A 61 3.73 -0.01 19.29
CA PRO A 61 4.97 -0.79 19.36
C PRO A 61 5.01 -1.95 18.36
N GLY A 62 3.84 -2.57 18.09
CA GLY A 62 3.71 -3.63 17.10
C GLY A 62 4.02 -3.17 15.68
N MET A 63 3.51 -2.00 15.28
CA MET A 63 3.79 -1.41 13.97
C MET A 63 5.26 -0.97 13.85
N LYS A 64 5.83 -0.33 14.87
CA LYS A 64 7.27 0.02 14.86
C LYS A 64 8.16 -1.21 14.65
N ALA A 65 7.85 -2.30 15.35
CA ALA A 65 8.58 -3.56 15.20
C ALA A 65 8.38 -4.19 13.81
N GLU A 66 7.18 -4.10 13.22
CA GLU A 66 6.92 -4.60 11.87
C GLU A 66 7.61 -3.77 10.79
N LEU A 67 7.64 -2.44 10.92
CA LEU A 67 8.41 -1.56 10.02
C LEU A 67 9.88 -1.94 10.01
N LYS A 68 10.49 -2.11 11.18
CA LYS A 68 11.89 -2.54 11.29
C LYS A 68 12.12 -3.88 10.58
N ARG A 69 11.30 -4.90 10.85
CA ARG A 69 11.37 -6.21 10.18
C ARG A 69 11.21 -6.11 8.67
N SER A 70 10.28 -5.25 8.22
CA SER A 70 10.00 -5.02 6.81
C SER A 70 11.21 -4.42 6.09
N VAL A 71 11.85 -3.42 6.71
CA VAL A 71 13.08 -2.82 6.20
C VAL A 71 14.21 -3.85 6.13
N GLU A 72 14.44 -4.62 7.19
CA GLU A 72 15.46 -5.69 7.20
C GLU A 72 15.23 -6.71 6.07
N ARG A 73 13.97 -7.05 5.79
CA ARG A 73 13.60 -7.99 4.72
C ARG A 73 13.82 -7.39 3.32
N LEU A 74 13.50 -6.11 3.13
CA LEU A 74 13.76 -5.40 1.88
C LEU A 74 15.27 -5.20 1.65
N ASP A 75 16.02 -4.87 2.69
CA ASP A 75 17.48 -4.77 2.68
C ASP A 75 18.09 -6.11 2.21
N ALA A 76 17.65 -7.22 2.79
CA ALA A 76 18.09 -8.55 2.41
C ALA A 76 17.70 -8.91 0.95
N TYR A 77 16.47 -8.60 0.55
CA TYR A 77 16.00 -8.86 -0.82
C TYR A 77 16.85 -8.11 -1.84
N VAL A 78 17.08 -6.82 -1.65
CA VAL A 78 17.84 -5.98 -2.58
C VAL A 78 19.28 -6.48 -2.71
N ARG A 79 19.93 -6.83 -1.59
CA ARG A 79 21.29 -7.39 -1.60
C ARG A 79 21.37 -8.74 -2.31
N ALA A 80 20.37 -9.60 -2.14
CA ALA A 80 20.36 -10.92 -2.74
C ALA A 80 20.03 -10.91 -4.25
N ASN A 81 19.33 -9.88 -4.73
CA ASN A 81 18.78 -9.84 -6.10
C ASN A 81 19.32 -8.70 -6.97
N SER A 82 20.42 -8.07 -6.56
CA SER A 82 21.09 -7.03 -7.34
C SER A 82 22.61 -7.08 -7.17
N GLU A 83 23.32 -6.36 -8.03
CA GLU A 83 24.78 -6.18 -7.94
C GLU A 83 25.15 -4.92 -7.12
N ILE A 84 24.24 -4.47 -6.24
CA ILE A 84 24.45 -3.24 -5.46
C ILE A 84 25.66 -3.38 -4.53
N THR A 85 26.55 -2.40 -4.55
CA THR A 85 27.66 -2.33 -3.60
C THR A 85 27.18 -1.78 -2.25
N GLN A 86 27.99 -1.95 -1.19
CA GLN A 86 27.69 -1.34 0.11
C GLN A 86 27.58 0.19 0.02
N ASP A 87 28.46 0.84 -0.74
CA ASP A 87 28.43 2.30 -0.92
C ASP A 87 27.15 2.76 -1.62
N GLN A 88 26.71 2.04 -2.66
CA GLN A 88 25.47 2.34 -3.37
C GLN A 88 24.24 2.10 -2.48
N PHE A 89 24.28 1.05 -1.65
CA PHE A 89 23.23 0.76 -0.68
C PHE A 89 23.09 1.90 0.33
N ASP A 90 24.21 2.33 0.92
CA ASP A 90 24.19 3.41 1.91
C ASP A 90 23.85 4.76 1.27
N GLN A 91 24.31 4.99 0.03
CA GLN A 91 23.91 6.16 -0.75
C GLN A 91 22.40 6.18 -0.99
N PHE A 92 21.81 5.06 -1.40
CA PHE A 92 20.36 4.96 -1.58
C PHE A 92 19.61 5.29 -0.28
N LYS A 93 20.02 4.71 0.85
CA LYS A 93 19.37 4.96 2.15
C LYS A 93 19.42 6.44 2.53
N ARG A 94 20.54 7.13 2.26
CA ARG A 94 20.66 8.57 2.52
C ARG A 94 19.88 9.44 1.55
N GLU A 95 19.98 9.19 0.26
CA GLU A 95 19.52 10.11 -0.78
C GLU A 95 18.07 9.85 -1.23
N GLN A 96 17.64 8.59 -1.28
CA GLN A 96 16.30 8.23 -1.75
C GLN A 96 15.34 7.96 -0.60
N ALA A 97 15.85 7.35 0.48
CA ALA A 97 15.05 7.04 1.66
C ALA A 97 15.16 8.09 2.79
N ASN A 98 15.95 9.16 2.60
CA ASN A 98 16.16 10.22 3.60
C ASN A 98 16.57 9.72 4.99
N VAL A 99 17.19 8.54 5.10
CA VAL A 99 17.62 7.97 6.37
C VAL A 99 18.79 8.78 6.91
N GLY A 100 18.73 9.13 8.20
CA GLY A 100 19.79 9.87 8.88
C GLY A 100 19.80 11.38 8.62
N ARG A 101 18.75 11.92 7.97
CA ARG A 101 18.53 13.37 7.91
C ARG A 101 18.38 13.96 9.33
N PRO A 102 18.67 15.26 9.54
CA PRO A 102 18.50 15.90 10.84
C PRO A 102 17.07 15.74 11.38
N GLU A 103 16.94 15.43 12.67
CA GLU A 103 15.62 15.14 13.30
C GLU A 103 14.64 16.31 13.15
N ALA A 104 15.12 17.54 13.34
CA ALA A 104 14.31 18.75 13.20
C ALA A 104 13.73 18.94 11.78
N GLU A 105 14.37 18.36 10.76
CA GLU A 105 13.90 18.41 9.38
C GLU A 105 12.83 17.34 9.13
N ILE A 106 13.12 16.09 9.49
CA ILE A 106 12.19 14.98 9.24
C ILE A 106 10.96 15.07 10.12
N CYS A 107 11.08 15.40 11.41
CA CYS A 107 9.91 15.37 12.29
C CYS A 107 8.91 16.50 11.99
N ARG A 108 9.39 17.63 11.45
CA ARG A 108 8.50 18.71 10.98
C ARG A 108 7.80 18.33 9.68
N ALA A 109 8.55 17.91 8.67
CA ALA A 109 7.98 17.53 7.37
C ALA A 109 6.94 16.40 7.51
N ASN A 110 7.23 15.39 8.34
CA ASN A 110 6.32 14.27 8.54
C ASN A 110 5.03 14.61 9.30
N ALA A 111 5.06 15.64 10.14
CA ALA A 111 3.85 16.15 10.78
C ALA A 111 2.88 16.75 9.75
N ASP A 112 3.43 17.36 8.69
CA ASP A 112 2.66 18.02 7.63
C ASP A 112 2.23 17.05 6.52
N GLU A 113 3.02 16.00 6.25
CA GLU A 113 2.81 15.05 5.15
C GLU A 113 1.94 13.82 5.51
N GLY A 114 1.55 13.67 6.79
CA GLY A 114 0.61 12.64 7.22
C GLY A 114 1.19 11.21 7.31
N LEU A 115 2.51 11.05 7.22
CA LEU A 115 3.15 9.72 7.29
C LEU A 115 2.85 9.01 8.61
N ILE A 116 2.98 9.71 9.75
CA ILE A 116 2.69 9.15 11.07
C ILE A 116 1.23 8.70 11.16
N GLU A 117 0.30 9.52 10.69
CA GLU A 117 -1.13 9.19 10.66
C GLU A 117 -1.41 7.94 9.82
N ALA A 118 -0.76 7.82 8.66
CA ALA A 118 -0.85 6.63 7.82
C ALA A 118 -0.34 5.37 8.55
N MET A 119 0.81 5.45 9.22
CA MET A 119 1.38 4.34 9.98
C MET A 119 0.56 3.97 11.21
N THR A 120 -0.08 4.93 11.87
CA THR A 120 -0.96 4.69 13.01
C THR A 120 -2.26 3.98 12.60
N ARG A 121 -2.77 4.25 11.39
CA ARG A 121 -4.02 3.63 10.88
C ARG A 121 -3.81 2.30 10.18
N MET A 122 -2.62 2.06 9.64
CA MET A 122 -2.31 0.81 8.92
C MET A 122 -2.33 -0.39 9.88
N PRO A 123 -3.08 -1.46 9.59
CA PRO A 123 -2.98 -2.72 10.32
C PRO A 123 -1.58 -3.34 10.14
N VAL A 124 -1.02 -3.92 11.20
CA VAL A 124 0.31 -4.57 11.16
C VAL A 124 0.35 -5.69 10.10
N GLU A 125 -0.73 -6.47 10.02
CA GLU A 125 -0.89 -7.58 9.10
C GLU A 125 -0.97 -7.12 7.65
N GLU A 126 -1.44 -5.89 7.39
CA GLU A 126 -1.48 -5.31 6.05
C GLU A 126 -0.07 -5.04 5.53
N LEU A 127 0.76 -4.34 6.33
CA LEU A 127 2.17 -4.12 6.00
C LEU A 127 2.89 -5.44 5.77
N ARG A 128 2.73 -6.39 6.70
CA ARG A 128 3.35 -7.72 6.59
C ARG A 128 2.98 -8.42 5.29
N SER A 129 1.68 -8.48 4.98
CA SER A 129 1.18 -9.16 3.79
C SER A 129 1.67 -8.51 2.50
N TYR A 130 1.77 -7.17 2.50
CA TYR A 130 2.34 -6.42 1.38
C TYR A 130 3.81 -6.78 1.16
N ILE A 131 4.62 -6.73 2.21
CA ILE A 131 6.06 -7.04 2.15
C ILE A 131 6.30 -8.50 1.77
N ASP A 132 5.55 -9.43 2.36
CA ASP A 132 5.60 -10.85 2.00
C ASP A 132 5.26 -11.03 0.52
N GLY A 133 4.25 -10.35 0.00
CA GLY A 133 3.83 -10.42 -1.40
C GLY A 133 4.91 -9.95 -2.37
N ILE A 134 5.51 -8.77 -2.14
CA ILE A 134 6.51 -8.21 -3.06
C ILE A 134 7.88 -8.90 -2.98
N THR A 135 8.16 -9.58 -1.86
CA THR A 135 9.41 -10.34 -1.66
C THR A 135 9.26 -11.85 -1.85
N ALA A 136 8.06 -12.34 -2.21
CA ALA A 136 7.75 -13.77 -2.30
C ALA A 136 8.55 -14.51 -3.38
N ARG A 137 8.91 -13.83 -4.46
CA ARG A 137 9.63 -14.42 -5.61
C ARG A 137 10.91 -13.63 -5.87
N PRO A 138 12.06 -14.31 -6.07
CA PRO A 138 13.30 -13.63 -6.43
C PRO A 138 13.18 -12.97 -7.81
N GLY A 139 13.85 -11.84 -7.97
CA GLY A 139 13.79 -11.02 -9.17
C GLY A 139 14.50 -9.68 -8.96
N ARG A 140 15.05 -9.13 -10.04
CA ARG A 140 15.77 -7.84 -10.00
C ARG A 140 14.84 -6.76 -9.41
N PRO A 141 15.23 -6.05 -8.34
CA PRO A 141 14.38 -5.03 -7.75
C PRO A 141 14.23 -3.85 -8.72
N THR A 142 13.00 -3.38 -8.90
CA THR A 142 12.66 -2.20 -9.72
C THR A 142 11.78 -1.24 -8.93
N TRP A 143 11.56 -0.05 -9.48
CA TRP A 143 10.70 0.97 -8.86
C TRP A 143 9.20 0.64 -8.93
N GLY A 144 8.75 0.02 -10.02
CA GLY A 144 7.33 -0.17 -10.31
C GLY A 144 6.49 1.09 -10.20
N THR A 145 5.19 0.94 -9.94
CA THR A 145 4.31 2.06 -9.59
C THR A 145 4.36 2.30 -8.08
N CYS A 146 5.00 3.40 -7.70
CA CYS A 146 4.89 4.00 -6.37
C CYS A 146 3.65 4.89 -6.31
N LEU A 147 2.90 4.82 -5.19
CA LEU A 147 1.77 5.69 -4.80
C LEU A 147 1.03 6.40 -5.95
#